data_AF-A0A0D1UXU2-F1
#
_entry.id   AF-A0A0D1UXU2-F1
#
_cell.length_a   1.000
_cell.length_b   1.000
_cell.length_c   1.000
_cell.angle_alpha   90.00
_cell.angle_beta   90.00
_cell.angle_gamma   90.00
#
_symmetry.space_group_name_H-M   'P 1'
#
loop_
_entity.id
_entity.type
_entity.pdbx_description
1 polymer ?
#
loop_
_entity_poly.entity_id
_entity_poly.type
_entity_poly.pdbx_seq_one_letter_code
_entity_poly.pdbx_strand_id
1 'polypeptide(L)'
;MKKWWVIWFFSIPICLFSYLYSFFITGKISYLSQSECKPMFIFTPQDVQYCSDVYPIDVFLISLREEPLSYVCIISGLYFVGFLLYKVLKLVKNEN
;
A
#
# COMPACT_ATOMS: atom_id res chain seq x y z
N MET A 1 -8.15 23.68 -18.08
CA MET A 1 -8.51 22.46 -17.32
C MET A 1 -8.80 22.83 -15.87
N LYS A 2 -9.86 22.29 -15.24
CA LYS A 2 -10.12 22.54 -13.81
C LYS A 2 -8.92 22.03 -12.99
N LYS A 3 -8.38 22.82 -12.05
CA LYS A 3 -7.18 22.49 -11.25
C LYS A 3 -7.20 21.08 -10.65
N TRP A 4 -8.38 20.59 -10.26
CA TRP A 4 -8.59 19.23 -9.76
C TRP A 4 -8.21 18.10 -10.74
N TRP A 5 -8.39 18.29 -12.04
CA TRP A 5 -8.02 17.28 -13.05
C TRP A 5 -6.51 17.14 -13.21
N VAL A 6 -5.77 18.24 -13.04
CA VAL A 6 -4.30 18.21 -13.08
C VAL A 6 -3.77 17.43 -11.88
N ILE A 7 -4.31 17.70 -10.68
CA ILE A 7 -3.94 16.94 -9.47
C ILE A 7 -4.23 15.45 -9.68
N TRP A 8 -5.41 15.10 -10.20
CA TRP A 8 -5.76 13.72 -10.51
C TRP A 8 -4.82 13.03 -11.49
N PHE A 9 -4.45 13.73 -12.57
CA PHE A 9 -3.56 13.20 -13.59
C PHE A 9 -2.17 12.85 -13.03
N PHE A 10 -1.66 13.60 -12.05
CA PHE A 10 -0.39 13.30 -11.38
C PHE A 10 -0.56 12.31 -10.22
N SER A 11 -1.67 12.34 -9.50
CA SER A 11 -1.93 11.42 -8.38
C SER A 11 -2.05 9.97 -8.85
N ILE A 12 -2.67 9.70 -10.01
CA ILE A 12 -2.85 8.33 -10.52
C ILE A 12 -1.51 7.61 -10.74
N PRO A 13 -0.55 8.14 -11.51
CA PRO A 13 0.73 7.48 -11.72
C PRO A 13 1.53 7.36 -10.42
N ILE A 14 1.44 8.32 -9.49
CA ILE A 14 2.07 8.21 -8.16
C ILE A 14 1.47 7.05 -7.36
N CYS A 15 0.14 6.89 -7.36
CA CYS A 15 -0.55 5.79 -6.69
C CYS A 15 -0.23 4.44 -7.32
N LEU A 16 -0.18 4.36 -8.65
CA LEU A 16 0.19 3.14 -9.38
C LEU A 16 1.65 2.76 -9.12
N PHE A 17 2.56 3.73 -9.18
CA PHE A 17 3.99 3.48 -8.97
C PHE A 17 4.27 3.05 -7.54
N SER A 18 3.65 3.71 -6.55
CA SER A 18 3.77 3.32 -5.14
C SER A 18 3.16 1.93 -4.88
N TYR A 19 2.00 1.61 -5.47
CA TYR A 19 1.40 0.29 -5.35
C TYR A 19 2.27 -0.82 -5.95
N LEU A 20 2.76 -0.63 -7.18
CA LEU A 20 3.65 -1.58 -7.84
C LEU A 20 4.94 -1.77 -7.02
N TYR A 21 5.50 -0.68 -6.49
CA TYR A 21 6.67 -0.74 -5.64
C TYR A 21 6.42 -1.55 -4.37
N SER A 22 5.33 -1.29 -3.65
CA SER A 22 4.94 -2.08 -2.46
C SER A 22 4.71 -3.55 -2.77
N PHE A 23 4.14 -3.88 -3.94
CA PHE A 23 4.00 -5.26 -4.41
C PHE A 23 5.36 -5.93 -4.67
N PHE A 24 6.30 -5.22 -5.29
CA PHE A 24 7.67 -5.73 -5.49
C PHE A 24 8.40 -5.97 -4.17
N ILE A 25 8.26 -5.09 -3.18
CA ILE A 25 8.85 -5.27 -1.85
C ILE A 25 8.28 -6.49 -1.15
N THR A 26 6.96 -6.67 -1.22
CA THR A 26 6.27 -7.87 -0.71
C THR A 26 6.86 -9.15 -1.34
N GLY A 27 7.10 -9.11 -2.66
CA GLY A 27 7.72 -10.21 -3.38
C GLY A 27 9.14 -10.53 -2.89
N LYS A 28 9.95 -9.53 -2.51
CA LYS A 28 11.33 -9.77 -2.03
C LYS A 28 11.38 -10.60 -0.76
N ILE A 29 10.43 -10.42 0.17
CA ILE A 29 10.38 -11.16 1.45
C ILE A 29 10.24 -12.66 1.21
N SER A 30 9.53 -13.06 0.15
CA SER A 30 9.32 -14.45 -0.22
C SER A 30 10.60 -15.17 -0.66
N TYR A 31 11.63 -14.42 -1.08
CA TYR A 31 12.92 -14.96 -1.53
C TYR A 31 14.04 -14.84 -0.48
N LEU A 32 13.75 -14.27 0.70
CA LEU A 32 14.73 -14.17 1.79
C LEU A 32 15.03 -15.55 2.39
N SER A 33 16.22 -15.69 2.97
CA SER A 33 16.55 -16.89 3.73
C SER A 33 15.69 -16.99 5.00
N GLN A 34 15.45 -18.20 5.50
CA GLN A 34 14.66 -18.38 6.74
C GLN A 34 15.29 -17.64 7.93
N SER A 35 16.62 -17.54 8.00
CA SER A 35 17.33 -16.82 9.06
C SER A 35 17.08 -15.32 9.04
N GLU A 36 16.80 -14.74 7.87
CA GLU A 36 16.57 -13.30 7.71
C GLU A 36 15.09 -12.95 7.83
N CYS A 37 14.20 -13.83 7.36
CA CYS A 37 12.75 -13.56 7.34
C CYS A 37 12.07 -13.83 8.69
N LYS A 38 12.42 -14.93 9.36
CA LYS A 38 11.86 -15.29 10.68
C LYS A 38 11.91 -14.19 11.75
N PRO A 39 13.03 -13.45 11.94
CA PRO A 39 13.07 -12.37 12.93
C PRO A 39 12.19 -11.16 12.56
N MET A 40 11.70 -11.06 11.32
CA MET A 40 10.81 -9.99 10.89
C MET A 40 9.33 -10.29 11.17
N PHE A 41 8.99 -11.55 11.48
CA PHE A 41 7.61 -11.95 11.76
C PHE A 41 7.12 -11.40 13.09
N ILE A 42 5.91 -10.86 13.07
CA ILE A 42 5.23 -10.29 14.24
C ILE A 42 4.06 -11.20 14.62
N PHE A 43 3.24 -11.58 13.63
CA PHE A 43 2.06 -12.44 13.80
C PHE A 43 2.21 -13.80 13.10
N THR A 44 3.07 -13.90 12.10
CA THR A 44 3.36 -15.14 11.39
C THR A 44 4.06 -16.12 12.34
N PRO A 45 3.62 -17.38 12.43
CA PRO A 45 4.23 -18.34 13.32
C PRO A 45 5.64 -18.73 12.83
N GLN A 46 6.54 -19.01 13.76
CA GLN A 46 7.98 -19.22 13.48
C GLN A 46 8.31 -20.62 12.90
N ASP A 47 7.30 -21.49 12.83
CA ASP A 47 7.37 -22.86 12.33
C ASP A 47 7.11 -22.98 10.81
N VAL A 48 6.84 -21.86 10.12
CA VAL A 48 6.66 -21.85 8.66
C VAL A 48 7.88 -22.41 7.94
N GLN A 49 7.62 -23.24 6.92
CA GLN A 49 8.65 -23.89 6.11
C GLN A 49 9.18 -22.97 5.01
N TYR A 50 8.39 -22.01 4.56
CA TYR A 50 8.79 -21.07 3.51
C TYR A 50 8.51 -19.63 3.92
N CYS A 51 9.41 -18.72 3.53
CA CYS A 51 9.24 -17.29 3.73
C CYS A 51 8.07 -16.71 2.91
N SER A 52 7.60 -17.43 1.90
CA SER A 52 6.40 -17.11 1.13
C SER A 52 5.10 -17.23 1.95
N ASP A 53 5.12 -18.01 3.04
CA ASP A 53 3.94 -18.27 3.87
C ASP A 53 3.74 -17.19 4.94
N VAL A 54 4.46 -16.07 4.82
CA VAL A 54 4.32 -14.91 5.69
C VAL A 54 2.91 -14.33 5.58
N TYR A 55 2.32 -13.99 6.72
CA TYR A 55 1.00 -13.38 6.73
C TYR A 55 1.04 -12.00 6.05
N PRO A 56 0.03 -11.66 5.21
CA PRO A 56 0.00 -10.36 4.53
C PRO A 56 0.06 -9.15 5.47
N ILE A 57 -0.44 -9.29 6.70
CA ILE A 57 -0.35 -8.24 7.73
C ILE A 57 1.09 -7.99 8.19
N ASP A 58 1.89 -9.04 8.33
CA ASP A 58 3.31 -8.92 8.68
C ASP A 58 4.07 -8.26 7.54
N VAL A 59 3.83 -8.70 6.31
CA VAL A 59 4.40 -8.07 5.11
C VAL A 59 4.11 -6.56 5.09
N PHE A 60 2.86 -6.18 5.35
CA PHE A 60 2.46 -4.78 5.38
C PHE A 60 3.23 -4.00 6.45
N LEU A 61 3.34 -4.53 7.68
CA LEU A 61 4.05 -3.88 8.77
C LEU A 61 5.57 -3.81 8.54
N ILE A 62 6.16 -4.87 7.99
CA ILE A 62 7.56 -4.93 7.57
C ILE A 62 7.81 -3.86 6.49
N SER A 63 6.92 -3.78 5.48
CA SER A 63 7.03 -2.77 4.42
C SER A 63 6.95 -1.34 4.95
N LEU A 64 6.22 -1.08 6.04
CA LEU A 64 6.16 0.23 6.67
C LEU A 64 7.40 0.55 7.50
N ARG A 65 8.05 -0.47 8.05
CA ARG A 65 9.26 -0.32 8.85
C ARG A 65 10.50 -0.10 7.97
N GLU A 66 10.65 -0.91 6.94
CA GLU A 66 11.86 -0.95 6.12
C GLU A 66 11.83 0.06 4.97
N GLU A 67 10.63 0.38 4.45
CA GLU A 67 10.50 1.18 3.22
C GLU A 67 9.67 2.46 3.45
N PRO A 68 10.30 3.64 3.48
CA PRO A 68 9.59 4.91 3.72
C PRO A 68 8.59 5.26 2.61
N LEU A 69 8.73 4.68 1.41
CA LEU A 69 7.79 4.85 0.30
C LEU A 69 6.42 4.23 0.59
N SER A 70 6.33 3.26 1.49
CA SER A 70 5.06 2.64 1.91
C SER A 70 4.11 3.66 2.54
N TYR A 71 4.63 4.67 3.24
CA TYR A 71 3.82 5.78 3.77
C TYR A 71 3.20 6.63 2.65
N VAL A 72 3.96 6.87 1.57
CA VAL A 72 3.47 7.61 0.39
C VAL A 72 2.35 6.82 -0.29
N CYS A 73 2.48 5.49 -0.37
CA CYS A 73 1.42 4.61 -0.87
C CYS A 73 0.14 4.76 -0.05
N ILE A 74 0.22 4.71 1.28
CA ILE A 74 -0.95 4.84 2.17
C ILE A 74 -1.59 6.22 2.03
N ILE A 75 -0.80 7.30 2.09
CA ILE A 75 -1.32 8.67 2.01
C ILE A 75 -2.00 8.91 0.67
N SER A 76 -1.39 8.44 -0.43
CA SER A 76 -1.98 8.55 -1.76
C SER A 76 -3.28 7.75 -1.87
N GLY A 77 -3.33 6.53 -1.35
CA GLY A 77 -4.54 5.71 -1.28
C GLY A 77 -5.67 6.39 -0.50
N LEU A 78 -5.36 6.92 0.69
CA LEU A 78 -6.33 7.67 1.51
C LEU A 78 -6.85 8.92 0.79
N TYR A 79 -5.97 9.65 0.10
CA TYR A 79 -6.36 10.80 -0.71
C TYR A 79 -7.35 10.39 -1.83
N PHE A 80 -7.06 9.30 -2.54
CA PHE A 80 -7.95 8.80 -3.60
C PHE A 80 -9.33 8.44 -3.07
N VAL A 81 -9.38 7.63 -2.02
CA VAL A 81 -10.65 7.21 -1.40
C VAL A 81 -11.42 8.42 -0.88
N GLY A 82 -10.75 9.31 -0.14
CA GLY A 82 -11.37 10.51 0.43
C GLY A 82 -11.91 11.46 -0.65
N PHE A 83 -11.19 11.62 -1.76
CA PHE A 83 -11.67 12.44 -2.86
C PHE A 83 -12.86 11.83 -3.59
N LEU A 84 -12.84 10.51 -3.85
CA LEU A 84 -13.96 9.81 -4.46
C LEU A 84 -15.21 9.95 -3.59
N LEU A 85 -15.07 9.76 -2.28
CA LEU A 85 -16.15 9.98 -1.32
C LEU A 85 -16.67 11.42 -1.36
N TYR A 86 -15.78 12.43 -1.34
CA TYR A 86 -16.17 13.84 -1.46
C TYR A 86 -16.99 14.11 -2.74
N LYS A 87 -16.58 13.52 -3.87
CA LYS A 87 -17.28 13.68 -5.15
C LYS A 87 -18.65 13.03 -5.14
N VAL A 88 -18.76 11.81 -4.61
CA VAL A 88 -20.03 11.09 -4.45
C VAL A 88 -20.97 11.89 -3.55
N LEU A 89 -20.50 12.32 -2.38
CA LEU A 89 -21.31 13.10 -1.43
C LEU A 89 -21.80 14.43 -2.04
N LYS A 90 -20.96 15.10 -2.85
CA LYS A 90 -21.35 16.34 -3.54
C LYS A 90 -22.40 16.10 -4.63
N LEU A 91 -22.32 14.97 -5.35
CA LEU A 91 -23.32 14.60 -6.34
C LEU A 91 -24.66 14.31 -5.66
N VAL A 92 -24.66 13.48 -4.61
CA VAL A 92 -25.86 13.17 -3.83
C VAL A 92 -26.50 14.44 -3.24
N LYS A 93 -25.68 15.37 -2.75
CA LYS A 93 -26.18 16.65 -2.21
C LYS A 93 -26.78 17.59 -3.27
N ASN A 94 -26.33 17.50 -4.52
CA ASN A 94 -26.82 18.36 -5.60
C ASN A 94 -28.09 17.80 -6.28
N GLU A 95 -28.40 16.51 -6.10
CA GLU A 95 -29.62 15.87 -6.60
C GLU A 95 -30.82 16.02 -5.64
N ASN A 96 -30.58 16.37 -4.38
CA ASN A 96 -31.59 16.74 -3.37
C ASN A 96 -31.77 18.26 -3.28
#